data_AF-A0A1Y3B4T6-F1
#
_entry.id   AF-A0A1Y3B4T6-F1
#
_cell.length_a   1.000
_cell.length_b   1.000
_cell.length_c   1.000
_cell.angle_alpha   90.00
_cell.angle_beta   90.00
_cell.angle_gamma   90.00
#
_symmetry.space_group_name_H-M   'P 1'
#
loop_
_entity.id
_entity.type
_entity.pdbx_description
1 polymer ?
#
loop_
_entity_poly.entity_id
_entity_poly.type
_entity_poly.pdbx_seq_one_letter_code
_entity_poly.pdbx_strand_id
1 'polypeptide(L)'
;MNPKVSEVLSVEQTQTSTGVLSQFLDDIAIEERLNGEHILYITDLSTRYDFSQIALSLLSVDYSGRLLRYDMAENRLDILVDNLLCPNGIVLLPDKSALLFADFSKSVSKYWLQGSNVGKLEKIMENLPAELDNIRPSINGKTYWLAMSNPRTIKKPSEFDYFLRKPWLRTLILRTLHLMGMLFDIVNRII
;
A
#
# COMPACT_ATOMS: atom_id res chain seq x y z
N MET A 1 -0.96 -29.50 -17.18
CA MET A 1 -1.08 -28.24 -17.95
C MET A 1 -0.06 -27.27 -17.38
N ASN A 2 0.80 -26.69 -18.22
CA ASN A 2 1.66 -25.59 -17.76
C ASN A 2 0.80 -24.33 -17.66
N PRO A 3 0.88 -23.57 -16.55
CA PRO A 3 0.17 -22.31 -16.45
C PRO A 3 0.65 -21.36 -17.56
N LYS A 4 -0.27 -20.75 -18.29
CA LYS A 4 0.05 -19.65 -19.21
C LYS A 4 0.26 -18.40 -18.37
N VAL A 5 1.43 -17.80 -18.48
CA VAL A 5 1.74 -16.51 -17.86
C VAL A 5 1.62 -15.44 -18.92
N SER A 6 0.83 -14.40 -18.64
CA SER A 6 0.70 -13.22 -19.47
C SER A 6 0.75 -11.98 -18.59
N GLU A 7 1.36 -10.92 -19.08
CA GLU A 7 1.31 -9.61 -18.43
C GLU A 7 -0.13 -9.08 -18.47
N VAL A 8 -0.59 -8.55 -17.33
CA VAL A 8 -1.94 -8.00 -17.16
C VAL A 8 -1.90 -6.51 -16.92
N LEU A 9 -0.93 -6.05 -16.12
CA LEU A 9 -0.70 -4.66 -15.80
C LEU A 9 0.82 -4.46 -15.66
N SER A 10 1.38 -3.53 -16.42
CA SER A 10 2.76 -3.10 -16.27
C SER A 10 2.87 -1.83 -15.43
N VAL A 11 4.03 -1.61 -14.82
CA VAL A 11 4.31 -0.42 -14.00
C VAL A 11 4.16 0.86 -14.82
N GLU A 12 4.51 0.87 -16.11
CA GLU A 12 4.36 2.04 -16.97
C GLU A 12 2.90 2.48 -17.10
N GLN A 13 1.96 1.53 -17.01
CA GLN A 13 0.52 1.83 -17.05
C GLN A 13 0.02 2.47 -15.74
N THR A 14 0.85 2.50 -14.69
CA THR A 14 0.52 3.21 -13.45
C THR A 14 0.75 4.72 -13.54
N GLN A 15 1.27 5.20 -14.67
CA GLN A 15 1.33 6.61 -15.01
C GLN A 15 -0.08 7.13 -15.30
N THR A 16 -0.77 7.55 -14.24
CA THR A 16 -2.13 8.10 -14.31
C THR A 16 -2.09 9.61 -14.58
N SER A 17 -3.22 10.31 -14.39
CA SER A 17 -3.34 11.77 -14.57
C SER A 17 -2.31 12.61 -13.78
N THR A 18 -1.71 12.04 -12.73
CA THR A 18 -0.64 12.70 -11.95
C THR A 18 0.74 12.61 -12.60
N GLY A 19 0.92 11.73 -13.60
CA GLY A 19 2.20 11.51 -14.29
C GLY A 19 3.22 10.68 -13.49
N VAL A 20 2.83 10.13 -12.33
CA VAL A 20 3.74 9.42 -11.41
C VAL A 20 3.55 7.91 -11.48
N LEU A 21 4.66 7.20 -11.69
CA LEU A 21 4.75 5.74 -11.69
C LEU A 21 4.75 5.17 -10.26
N SER A 22 4.16 3.99 -10.10
CA SER A 22 4.36 3.16 -8.90
C SER A 22 5.82 2.74 -8.78
N GLN A 23 6.31 2.66 -7.55
CA GLN A 23 7.60 2.03 -7.23
C GLN A 23 7.39 0.73 -6.45
N PHE A 24 6.22 0.53 -5.85
CA PHE A 24 5.94 -0.61 -5.00
C PHE A 24 4.43 -0.92 -4.95
N LEU A 25 3.96 -1.75 -5.88
CA LEU A 25 2.66 -2.42 -5.77
C LEU A 25 2.76 -3.55 -4.74
N ASP A 26 1.84 -3.60 -3.78
CA ASP A 26 1.95 -4.52 -2.64
C ASP A 26 0.94 -5.66 -2.72
N ASP A 27 -0.36 -5.36 -2.70
CA ASP A 27 -1.41 -6.37 -2.67
C ASP A 27 -2.56 -6.10 -3.65
N ILE A 28 -3.35 -7.14 -3.91
CA ILE A 28 -4.40 -7.15 -4.93
C ILE A 28 -5.68 -7.84 -4.45
N ALA A 29 -6.82 -7.24 -4.76
CA ALA A 29 -8.14 -7.85 -4.69
C ALA A 29 -8.76 -7.91 -6.08
N ILE A 30 -9.46 -9.00 -6.39
CA ILE A 30 -9.99 -9.27 -7.72
C ILE A 30 -11.51 -9.34 -7.66
N GLU A 31 -12.17 -8.62 -8.55
CA GLU A 31 -13.59 -8.79 -8.85
C GLU A 31 -13.77 -9.47 -10.20
N GLU A 32 -14.35 -10.67 -10.21
CA GLU A 32 -14.82 -11.33 -11.43
C GLU A 32 -16.24 -10.83 -11.78
N ARG A 33 -16.41 -10.38 -13.03
CA ARG A 33 -17.70 -9.96 -13.60
C ARG A 33 -18.41 -11.16 -14.23
N LEU A 34 -19.73 -11.03 -14.44
CA LEU A 34 -20.56 -12.09 -15.03
C LEU A 34 -20.13 -12.51 -16.44
N ASN A 35 -19.45 -11.62 -17.18
CA ASN A 35 -18.92 -11.88 -18.51
C ASN A 35 -17.51 -12.52 -18.50
N GLY A 36 -16.95 -12.84 -17.32
CA GLY A 36 -15.61 -13.41 -17.16
C GLY A 36 -14.47 -12.39 -17.17
N GLU A 37 -14.80 -11.09 -17.33
CA GLU A 37 -13.83 -10.01 -17.22
C GLU A 37 -13.51 -9.70 -15.75
N HIS A 38 -12.36 -9.09 -15.49
CA HIS A 38 -11.90 -8.81 -14.13
C HIS A 38 -11.68 -7.31 -13.89
N ILE A 39 -11.97 -6.87 -12.67
CA ILE A 39 -11.49 -5.60 -12.12
C ILE A 39 -10.47 -5.94 -11.04
N LEU A 40 -9.30 -5.32 -11.10
CA LEU A 40 -8.28 -5.43 -10.07
C LEU A 40 -8.32 -4.20 -9.18
N TYR A 41 -8.27 -4.39 -7.88
CA TYR A 41 -8.07 -3.35 -6.89
C TYR A 41 -6.70 -3.56 -6.26
N ILE A 42 -5.83 -2.56 -6.33
CA ILE A 42 -4.42 -2.72 -6.02
C ILE A 42 -4.02 -1.68 -4.99
N THR A 43 -3.30 -2.10 -3.96
CA THR A 43 -2.60 -1.18 -3.07
C THR A 43 -1.22 -0.89 -3.66
N ASP A 44 -1.01 0.39 -3.94
CA ASP A 44 0.28 0.93 -4.35
C ASP A 44 0.90 1.57 -3.12
N LEU A 45 1.84 0.88 -2.49
CA LEU A 45 2.40 1.26 -1.19
C LEU A 45 3.16 2.59 -1.31
N SER A 46 3.92 2.75 -2.39
CA SER A 46 4.74 3.94 -2.61
C SER A 46 4.99 4.22 -4.09
N THR A 47 4.97 5.50 -4.42
CA THR A 47 5.45 6.03 -5.70
C THR A 47 6.88 6.60 -5.60
N ARG A 48 7.54 6.45 -4.45
CA ARG A 48 8.85 7.06 -4.15
C ARG A 48 9.92 6.06 -3.76
N TYR A 49 9.52 4.93 -3.18
CA TYR A 49 10.42 3.92 -2.63
C TYR A 49 10.00 2.54 -3.12
N ASP A 50 10.95 1.78 -3.63
CA ASP A 50 10.73 0.36 -3.95
C ASP A 50 10.80 -0.52 -2.69
N PHE A 51 10.59 -1.83 -2.87
CA PHE A 51 10.65 -2.82 -1.80
C PHE A 51 11.98 -2.79 -1.00
N SER A 52 13.12 -2.59 -1.69
CA SER A 52 14.44 -2.54 -1.04
C SER A 52 14.61 -1.32 -0.11
N GLN A 53 13.77 -0.31 -0.31
CA GLN A 53 13.80 0.96 0.42
C GLN A 53 12.69 1.09 1.46
N ILE A 54 12.03 -0.02 1.84
CA ILE A 54 10.92 0.00 2.80
C ILE A 54 11.25 0.72 4.12
N ALA A 55 12.47 0.54 4.65
CA ALA A 55 12.91 1.23 5.86
C ALA A 55 12.93 2.76 5.67
N LEU A 56 13.39 3.25 4.51
CA LEU A 56 13.39 4.68 4.18
C LEU A 56 11.98 5.23 4.01
N SER A 57 11.09 4.47 3.38
CA SER A 57 9.66 4.81 3.25
C SER A 57 9.01 5.03 4.62
N LEU A 58 9.24 4.09 5.54
CA LEU A 58 8.76 4.19 6.92
C LEU A 58 9.37 5.39 7.66
N LEU A 59 10.71 5.54 7.68
CA LEU A 59 11.36 6.67 8.36
C LEU A 59 10.88 8.03 7.83
N SER A 60 10.63 8.11 6.52
CA SER A 60 10.16 9.32 5.84
C SER A 60 8.67 9.60 6.05
N VAL A 61 7.92 8.63 6.58
CA VAL A 61 6.45 8.67 6.73
C VAL A 61 5.82 8.92 5.37
N ASP A 62 6.02 7.97 4.48
CA ASP A 62 5.63 8.12 3.09
C ASP A 62 4.10 8.07 2.89
N TYR A 63 3.52 9.23 2.58
CA TYR A 63 2.11 9.37 2.21
C TYR A 63 1.88 9.20 0.70
N SER A 64 2.88 8.77 -0.08
CA SER A 64 2.74 8.69 -1.53
C SER A 64 1.92 7.49 -2.04
N GLY A 65 1.39 6.67 -1.12
CA GLY A 65 0.63 5.48 -1.45
C GLY A 65 -0.74 5.78 -2.04
N ARG A 66 -1.27 4.82 -2.81
CA ARG A 66 -2.52 4.94 -3.56
C ARG A 66 -3.34 3.66 -3.47
N LEU A 67 -4.65 3.80 -3.62
CA LEU A 67 -5.57 2.72 -3.92
C LEU A 67 -5.97 2.84 -5.39
N LEU A 68 -5.67 1.80 -6.18
CA LEU A 68 -5.88 1.78 -7.61
C LEU A 68 -7.02 0.83 -7.98
N ARG A 69 -7.69 1.14 -9.09
CA ARG A 69 -8.66 0.27 -9.76
C ARG A 69 -8.24 0.09 -11.20
N TYR A 70 -8.05 -1.14 -11.65
CA TYR A 70 -7.74 -1.47 -13.02
C TYR A 70 -8.88 -2.28 -13.64
N ASP A 71 -9.51 -1.74 -14.66
CA ASP A 71 -10.53 -2.40 -15.47
C ASP A 71 -9.85 -3.10 -16.65
N MET A 72 -9.79 -4.44 -16.62
CA MET A 72 -9.10 -5.20 -17.65
C MET A 72 -9.80 -5.15 -19.01
N ALA A 73 -11.14 -5.00 -19.02
CA ALA A 73 -11.91 -4.95 -20.26
C ALA A 73 -11.70 -3.61 -20.99
N GLU A 74 -11.56 -2.53 -20.24
CA GLU A 74 -11.33 -1.19 -20.79
C GLU A 74 -9.84 -0.84 -20.90
N ASN A 75 -8.95 -1.69 -20.38
CA ASN A 75 -7.53 -1.39 -20.18
C ASN A 75 -7.32 -0.03 -19.50
N ARG A 76 -8.08 0.22 -18.42
CA ARG A 76 -8.15 1.53 -17.77
C ARG A 76 -7.77 1.45 -16.30
N LEU A 77 -6.83 2.29 -15.88
CA LEU A 77 -6.43 2.45 -14.50
C LEU A 77 -6.97 3.75 -13.91
N ASP A 78 -7.67 3.66 -12.79
CA ASP A 78 -8.17 4.79 -12.01
C ASP A 78 -7.51 4.84 -10.63
N ILE A 79 -7.22 6.03 -10.12
CA ILE A 79 -6.87 6.23 -8.70
C ILE A 79 -8.18 6.41 -7.93
N LEU A 80 -8.48 5.49 -7.02
CA LEU A 80 -9.64 5.57 -6.14
C LEU A 80 -9.37 6.47 -4.93
N VAL A 81 -8.16 6.38 -4.37
CA VAL A 81 -7.69 7.16 -3.23
C VAL A 81 -6.19 7.40 -3.39
N ASP A 82 -5.74 8.61 -3.07
CA ASP A 82 -4.32 8.98 -3.00
C ASP A 82 -3.94 9.43 -1.58
N ASN A 83 -2.68 9.80 -1.42
CA ASN A 83 -2.14 10.36 -0.19
C ASN A 83 -2.25 9.40 1.02
N LEU A 84 -2.11 8.09 0.77
CA LEU A 84 -2.21 7.04 1.78
C LEU A 84 -0.85 6.75 2.41
N LEU A 85 -0.85 6.51 3.72
CA LEU A 85 0.36 6.15 4.47
C LEU A 85 0.63 4.64 4.37
N CYS A 86 1.43 4.26 3.38
CA CYS A 86 1.85 2.87 3.13
C CYS A 86 0.67 1.87 3.19
N PRO A 87 -0.32 1.96 2.26
CA PRO A 87 -1.38 0.97 2.18
C PRO A 87 -0.78 -0.39 1.83
N ASN A 88 -1.24 -1.44 2.52
CA ASN A 88 -0.68 -2.78 2.43
C ASN A 88 -1.77 -3.77 2.00
N GLY A 89 -2.26 -4.64 2.88
CA GLY A 89 -3.25 -5.64 2.53
C GLY A 89 -4.58 -5.07 2.08
N ILE A 90 -5.20 -5.66 1.05
CA ILE A 90 -6.52 -5.30 0.56
C ILE A 90 -7.43 -6.52 0.37
N VAL A 91 -8.74 -6.31 0.54
CA VAL A 91 -9.77 -7.31 0.24
C VAL A 91 -11.06 -6.64 -0.22
N LEU A 92 -11.72 -7.26 -1.19
CA LEU A 92 -13.07 -6.88 -1.63
C LEU A 92 -14.12 -7.57 -0.74
N LEU A 93 -15.12 -6.83 -0.29
CA LEU A 93 -16.24 -7.44 0.43
C LEU A 93 -17.02 -8.41 -0.49
N PRO A 94 -17.60 -9.51 0.04
CA PRO A 94 -18.30 -10.50 -0.77
C PRO A 94 -19.46 -9.94 -1.60
N ASP A 95 -20.12 -8.89 -1.10
CA ASP A 95 -21.22 -8.19 -1.78
C ASP A 95 -20.74 -7.12 -2.76
N LYS A 96 -19.41 -6.98 -2.93
CA LYS A 96 -18.75 -6.01 -3.80
C LYS A 96 -19.06 -4.54 -3.46
N SER A 97 -19.59 -4.28 -2.27
CA SER A 97 -20.03 -2.95 -1.86
C SER A 97 -18.89 -2.02 -1.45
N ALA A 98 -17.76 -2.59 -1.02
CA ALA A 98 -16.61 -1.85 -0.53
C ALA A 98 -15.32 -2.69 -0.54
N LEU A 99 -14.20 -1.99 -0.43
CA LEU A 99 -12.87 -2.55 -0.16
C LEU A 99 -12.52 -2.33 1.30
N LEU A 100 -11.86 -3.29 1.92
CA LEU A 100 -11.14 -3.10 3.17
C LEU A 100 -9.65 -3.15 2.87
N PHE A 101 -8.88 -2.25 3.46
CA PHE A 101 -7.43 -2.32 3.37
C PHE A 101 -6.78 -1.88 4.67
N ALA A 102 -5.65 -2.51 4.98
CA ALA A 102 -4.80 -2.15 6.10
C ALA A 102 -3.79 -1.10 5.65
N ASP A 103 -3.54 -0.12 6.51
CA ASP A 103 -2.38 0.76 6.39
C ASP A 103 -1.34 0.37 7.44
N PHE A 104 -0.07 0.60 7.13
CA PHE A 104 1.03 0.35 8.07
C PHE A 104 0.89 1.20 9.36
N SER A 105 0.06 2.24 9.31
CA SER A 105 -0.17 3.23 10.37
C SER A 105 -1.16 2.81 11.47
N LYS A 106 -1.49 1.52 11.54
CA LYS A 106 -2.30 0.87 12.60
C LYS A 106 -3.81 1.05 12.42
N SER A 107 -4.26 1.36 11.22
CA SER A 107 -5.68 1.37 10.89
C SER A 107 -6.07 0.40 9.78
N VAL A 108 -7.32 -0.07 9.86
CA VAL A 108 -8.00 -0.68 8.74
C VAL A 108 -9.04 0.31 8.26
N SER A 109 -8.96 0.62 6.97
CA SER A 109 -9.85 1.55 6.29
C SER A 109 -10.81 0.79 5.37
N LYS A 110 -11.97 1.39 5.14
CA LYS A 110 -13.00 0.92 4.23
C LYS A 110 -13.27 1.98 3.18
N TYR A 111 -13.25 1.57 1.91
CA TYR A 111 -13.57 2.42 0.78
C TYR A 111 -14.83 1.91 0.10
N TRP A 112 -15.87 2.74 0.03
CA TRP A 112 -17.16 2.36 -0.52
C TRP A 112 -17.16 2.40 -2.05
N LEU A 113 -17.48 1.27 -2.68
CA LEU A 113 -17.60 1.12 -4.14
C LEU A 113 -19.03 1.30 -4.64
N GLN A 114 -20.04 1.12 -3.77
CA GLN A 114 -21.46 1.17 -4.12
C GLN A 114 -22.31 1.86 -3.04
N GLY A 115 -23.55 2.19 -3.40
CA GLY A 115 -24.54 2.80 -2.51
C GLY A 115 -24.39 4.32 -2.33
N SER A 116 -25.05 4.88 -1.31
CA SER A 116 -25.05 6.33 -1.05
C SER A 116 -23.70 6.88 -0.58
N ASN A 117 -22.78 6.01 -0.16
CA ASN A 117 -21.47 6.37 0.35
C ASN A 117 -20.35 6.19 -0.70
N VAL A 118 -20.67 5.89 -1.97
CA VAL A 118 -19.67 5.70 -3.04
C VAL A 118 -18.54 6.74 -2.99
N GLY A 119 -17.31 6.27 -3.06
CA GLY A 119 -16.10 7.10 -3.05
C GLY A 119 -15.66 7.55 -1.65
N LYS A 120 -16.44 7.27 -0.60
CA LYS A 120 -16.08 7.63 0.77
C LYS A 120 -15.06 6.65 1.33
N LEU A 121 -14.04 7.21 1.99
CA LEU A 121 -13.09 6.48 2.83
C LEU A 121 -13.46 6.65 4.31
N GLU A 122 -13.50 5.55 5.05
CA GLU A 122 -13.75 5.54 6.49
C GLU A 122 -12.75 4.64 7.22
N LYS A 123 -12.26 5.05 8.39
CA LYS A 123 -11.49 4.16 9.26
C LYS A 123 -12.45 3.31 10.08
N ILE A 124 -12.31 1.99 10.01
CA ILE A 124 -13.18 1.05 10.73
C ILE A 124 -12.51 0.43 11.96
N MET A 125 -11.18 0.42 11.98
CA MET A 125 -10.37 0.05 13.14
C MET A 125 -9.16 0.96 13.20
N GLU A 126 -8.79 1.39 14.40
CA GLU A 126 -7.68 2.33 14.63
C GLU A 126 -6.88 1.92 15.87
N ASN A 127 -5.65 2.42 15.96
CA ASN A 127 -4.76 2.21 17.10
C ASN A 127 -4.47 0.73 17.40
N LEU A 128 -4.39 -0.10 16.37
CA LEU A 128 -4.06 -1.51 16.53
C LEU A 128 -2.63 -1.68 17.09
N PRO A 129 -2.40 -2.66 17.98
CA PRO A 129 -1.17 -2.78 18.76
C PRO A 129 -0.01 -3.42 17.97
N ALA A 130 0.01 -3.29 16.66
CA ALA A 130 0.99 -3.92 15.77
C ALA A 130 1.02 -3.18 14.43
N GLU A 131 2.09 -3.36 13.66
CA GLU A 131 2.11 -2.96 12.26
C GLU A 131 1.24 -3.94 11.47
N LEU A 132 0.42 -3.41 10.58
CA LEU A 132 -0.55 -4.21 9.84
C LEU A 132 0.01 -4.54 8.47
N ASP A 133 -0.34 -5.71 7.98
CA ASP A 133 0.06 -6.22 6.69
C ASP A 133 -1.22 -6.72 5.97
N ASN A 134 -1.22 -7.95 5.46
CA ASN A 134 -2.31 -8.52 4.70
C ASN A 134 -3.61 -8.75 5.49
N ILE A 135 -4.75 -8.46 4.84
CA ILE A 135 -6.10 -8.78 5.32
C ILE A 135 -6.77 -9.79 4.38
N ARG A 136 -7.28 -10.90 4.91
CA ARG A 136 -7.88 -11.97 4.10
C ARG A 136 -9.18 -12.48 4.70
N PRO A 137 -10.16 -12.90 3.89
CA PRO A 137 -11.37 -13.50 4.41
C PRO A 137 -11.02 -14.82 5.11
N SER A 138 -11.66 -15.06 6.24
CA SER A 138 -11.61 -16.38 6.90
C SER A 138 -12.50 -17.39 6.15
N ILE A 139 -12.27 -18.67 6.38
CA ILE A 139 -12.96 -19.77 5.69
C ILE A 139 -14.49 -19.76 5.88
N ASN A 140 -14.98 -19.14 6.96
CA ASN A 140 -16.42 -19.06 7.24
C ASN A 140 -17.14 -17.92 6.48
N GLY A 141 -16.40 -17.05 5.79
CA GLY A 141 -16.93 -15.91 5.03
C GLY A 141 -17.55 -14.79 5.87
N LYS A 142 -17.45 -14.85 7.21
CA LYS A 142 -18.04 -13.87 8.14
C LYS A 142 -16.99 -12.99 8.84
N THR A 143 -15.77 -13.47 8.92
CA THR A 143 -14.65 -12.78 9.60
C THR A 143 -13.45 -12.63 8.67
N TYR A 144 -12.51 -11.76 9.06
CA TYR A 144 -11.25 -11.53 8.34
C TYR A 144 -10.06 -11.86 9.26
N TRP A 145 -9.04 -12.46 8.68
CA TRP A 145 -7.71 -12.56 9.26
C TRP A 145 -6.94 -11.29 8.92
N LEU A 146 -6.32 -10.67 9.93
CA LEU A 146 -5.46 -9.52 9.76
C LEU A 146 -4.07 -9.89 10.27
N ALA A 147 -3.09 -9.87 9.37
CA ALA A 147 -1.70 -10.09 9.72
C ALA A 147 -1.15 -8.90 10.49
N MET A 148 -0.43 -9.19 11.57
CA MET A 148 0.12 -8.21 12.48
C MET A 148 1.58 -8.57 12.78
N SER A 149 2.48 -7.63 12.52
CA SER A 149 3.92 -7.74 12.80
C SER A 149 4.35 -6.67 13.81
N ASN A 150 5.53 -6.84 14.40
CA ASN A 150 6.11 -5.89 15.35
C ASN A 150 5.15 -5.45 16.47
N PRO A 151 4.65 -6.41 17.29
CA PRO A 151 3.67 -6.11 18.32
C PRO A 151 4.23 -5.10 19.33
N ARG A 152 3.40 -4.11 19.63
CA ARG A 152 3.67 -3.04 20.59
C ARG A 152 3.26 -3.54 21.96
N THR A 153 4.25 -3.72 22.82
CA THR A 153 4.01 -4.09 24.22
C THR A 153 4.74 -3.12 25.13
N ILE A 154 4.32 -3.04 26.39
CA ILE A 154 5.00 -2.21 27.40
C ILE A 154 6.50 -2.54 27.49
N LYS A 155 6.86 -3.82 27.29
CA LYS A 155 8.25 -4.32 27.34
C LYS A 155 9.02 -4.15 26.03
N LYS A 156 8.33 -3.94 24.90
CA LYS A 156 8.92 -3.77 23.56
C LYS A 156 8.23 -2.60 22.86
N PRO A 157 8.61 -1.34 23.17
CA PRO A 157 8.13 -0.19 22.43
C PRO A 157 8.59 -0.30 20.96
N SER A 158 7.73 0.12 20.03
CA SER A 158 8.06 0.09 18.60
C SER A 158 9.18 1.09 18.30
N GLU A 159 10.24 0.62 17.64
CA GLU A 159 11.33 1.47 17.17
C GLU A 159 10.81 2.53 16.21
N PHE A 160 9.89 2.13 15.32
CA PHE A 160 9.18 3.04 14.44
C PHE A 160 8.48 4.16 15.23
N ASP A 161 7.71 3.83 16.28
CA ASP A 161 7.06 4.83 17.13
C ASP A 161 8.05 5.75 17.85
N TYR A 162 9.21 5.22 18.25
CA TYR A 162 10.27 6.02 18.87
C TYR A 162 10.85 7.06 17.89
N PHE A 163 11.15 6.65 16.65
CA PHE A 163 11.65 7.56 15.63
C PHE A 163 10.58 8.57 15.19
N LEU A 164 9.32 8.15 15.05
CA LEU A 164 8.21 9.05 14.72
C LEU A 164 8.10 10.24 15.68
N ARG A 165 8.28 9.99 16.98
CA ARG A 165 8.26 11.02 18.05
C ARG A 165 9.44 11.99 18.00
N LYS A 166 10.47 11.74 17.17
CA LYS A 166 11.66 12.59 17.03
C LYS A 166 11.87 13.02 15.57
N PRO A 167 11.05 13.95 15.04
CA PRO A 167 11.15 14.39 13.64
C PRO A 167 12.55 14.90 13.26
N TRP A 168 13.21 15.62 14.15
CA TRP A 168 14.58 16.12 13.93
C TRP A 168 15.59 14.99 13.69
N LEU A 169 15.46 13.88 14.44
CA LEU A 169 16.39 12.75 14.35
C LEU A 169 16.16 11.98 13.05
N ARG A 170 14.91 11.77 12.66
CA ARG A 170 14.57 11.17 11.35
C ARG A 170 15.14 12.00 10.21
N THR A 171 14.93 13.32 10.24
CA THR A 171 15.48 14.23 9.24
C THR A 171 17.01 14.19 9.20
N LEU A 172 17.67 14.13 10.35
CA LEU A 172 19.13 13.99 10.42
C LEU A 172 19.60 12.70 9.76
N ILE A 173 19.02 11.56 10.14
CA ILE A 173 19.35 10.24 9.57
C ILE A 173 19.16 10.23 8.04
N LEU A 174 17.99 10.68 7.57
CA LEU A 174 17.66 10.71 6.15
C LEU A 174 18.63 11.61 5.36
N ARG A 175 18.97 12.78 5.88
CA ARG A 175 19.94 13.68 5.24
C ARG A 175 21.34 13.08 5.20
N THR A 176 21.78 12.44 6.28
CA THR A 176 23.09 11.77 6.32
C THR A 176 23.16 10.64 5.30
N LEU A 177 22.15 9.77 5.24
CA LEU A 177 22.10 8.68 4.26
C LEU A 177 22.08 9.21 2.83
N HIS A 178 21.32 10.28 2.57
CA HIS A 178 21.30 10.93 1.25
C HIS A 178 22.66 11.52 0.86
N LEU A 179 23.34 12.22 1.77
CA LEU A 179 24.69 12.75 1.54
C LEU A 179 25.70 11.64 1.25
N MET A 180 25.62 10.52 1.97
CA MET A 180 26.47 9.35 1.69
C MET A 180 26.21 8.77 0.31
N GLY A 181 24.94 8.62 -0.08
CA GLY A 181 24.56 8.16 -1.42
C GLY A 181 25.12 9.06 -2.53
N MET A 182 24.96 10.38 -2.40
CA MET A 182 25.54 11.33 -3.34
C MET A 182 27.06 11.22 -3.44
N LEU A 183 27.75 10.99 -2.32
CA LEU A 183 29.20 10.81 -2.33
C LEU A 183 29.60 9.53 -3.09
N PHE A 184 28.90 8.41 -2.86
CA PHE A 184 29.13 7.18 -3.61
C PHE A 184 28.91 7.37 -5.11
N ASP A 185 27.84 8.07 -5.51
CA ASP A 185 27.56 8.34 -6.92
C ASP A 185 28.63 9.21 -7.57
N ILE A 186 29.16 10.21 -6.85
CA ILE A 186 30.27 11.04 -7.31
C ILE A 186 31.52 10.18 -7.51
N VAL A 187 31.87 9.34 -6.53
CA VAL A 187 33.05 8.47 -6.63
C VAL A 187 32.91 7.49 -7.79
N ASN A 188 31.74 6.87 -7.95
CA ASN A 188 31.46 5.91 -9.02
C ASN A 188 31.41 6.53 -10.43
N ARG A 189 31.29 7.86 -10.53
CA ARG A 189 31.39 8.59 -11.82
C ARG A 189 32.82 8.98 -12.18
N ILE A 190 33.72 9.02 -11.20
CA ILE A 190 35.12 9.47 -11.37
C ILE A 190 36.06 8.28 -11.59
N ILE A 191 35.71 7.10 -11.09
CA ILE A 191 36.42 5.82 -11.28
C ILE A 191 35.84 5.09 -12.49
#